data_AF-A0A9E2ZEU4-F1
#
_entry.id   AF-A0A9E2ZEU4-F1
#
_cell.length_a   1.000
_cell.length_b   1.000
_cell.length_c   1.000
_cell.angle_alpha   90.00
_cell.angle_beta   90.00
_cell.angle_gamma   90.00
#
_symmetry.space_group_name_H-M   'P 1'
#
loop_
_entity.id
_entity.type
_entity.pdbx_description
1 polymer ?
#
loop_
_entity_poly.entity_id
_entity_poly.type
_entity_poly.pdbx_seq_one_letter_code
_entity_poly.pdbx_strand_id
1 'polypeptide(L)'
;MSFGPDRLPSALVLTFDNLGEASELERGTWPESASLGAHRSVTDVLPRLLNELDANALRATFFVEAINSELYPEALHEIVGRGHEIAVHGWRHETWSELAPASELELVTRAVGAFATLGIEVSGFRPPGG
;
A
#
# COMPACT_ATOMS: atom_id res chain seq x y z
N MET A 1 6.31 24.72 17.38
CA MET A 1 6.93 23.55 16.76
C MET A 1 7.12 23.84 15.28
N SER A 2 8.23 23.40 14.69
CA SER A 2 8.50 23.56 13.25
C SER A 2 8.80 22.20 12.64
N PHE A 3 8.38 21.97 11.40
CA PHE A 3 8.46 20.69 10.71
C PHE A 3 9.47 20.73 9.56
N GLY A 4 10.14 19.59 9.34
CA GLY A 4 11.02 19.38 8.20
C GLY A 4 12.31 20.21 8.20
N PRO A 5 13.16 20.03 7.18
CA PRO A 5 14.42 20.77 7.04
C PRO A 5 14.21 22.28 6.90
N ASP A 6 13.09 22.70 6.32
CA ASP A 6 12.76 24.12 6.09
C ASP A 6 12.04 24.80 7.26
N ARG A 7 11.84 24.06 8.37
CA ARG A 7 11.23 24.56 9.61
C ARG A 7 9.86 25.23 9.40
N LEU A 8 9.03 24.64 8.54
CA LEU A 8 7.68 25.12 8.24
C LEU A 8 6.77 25.02 9.48
N PRO A 9 5.74 25.88 9.60
CA PRO A 9 4.85 25.89 10.76
C PRO A 9 3.88 24.71 10.79
N SER A 10 3.74 23.97 9.69
CA SER A 10 2.85 22.81 9.56
C SER A 10 3.43 21.79 8.60
N ALA A 11 2.91 20.56 8.65
CA ALA A 11 3.18 19.50 7.70
C ALA A 11 1.85 18.95 7.18
N LEU A 12 1.82 18.58 5.90
CA LEU A 12 0.74 17.83 5.27
C LEU A 12 1.30 16.45 4.91
N VAL A 13 0.59 15.40 5.30
CA VAL A 13 0.91 14.02 4.90
C VAL A 13 -0.29 13.46 4.16
N LEU A 14 -0.09 13.12 2.90
CA LEU A 14 -1.09 12.48 2.07
C LEU A 14 -0.82 10.98 2.07
N THR A 15 -1.84 10.20 2.45
CA THR A 15 -1.74 8.74 2.50
C THR A 15 -2.89 8.09 1.77
N PHE A 16 -2.62 6.99 1.07
CA PHE A 16 -3.61 6.17 0.39
C PHE A 16 -3.50 4.75 0.89
N ASP A 17 -4.64 4.16 1.23
CA ASP A 17 -4.73 2.81 1.77
C ASP A 17 -5.58 1.98 0.80
N ASN A 18 -5.41 0.66 0.86
CA ASN A 18 -6.16 -0.34 0.10
C ASN A 18 -5.89 -0.32 -1.40
N LEU A 19 -4.97 -1.18 -1.83
CA LEU A 19 -4.62 -1.35 -3.24
C LEU A 19 -5.20 -2.66 -3.80
N GLY A 20 -5.78 -2.58 -5.00
CA GLY A 20 -6.24 -3.77 -5.72
C GLY A 20 -7.41 -4.47 -5.06
N GLU A 21 -7.46 -5.79 -5.22
CA GLU A 21 -8.53 -6.68 -4.74
C GLU A 21 -8.31 -7.22 -3.33
N ALA A 22 -7.24 -6.82 -2.62
CA ALA A 22 -6.81 -7.50 -1.38
C ALA A 22 -7.96 -7.68 -0.38
N SER A 23 -8.69 -6.58 -0.14
CA SER A 23 -9.82 -6.52 0.80
C SER A 23 -11.03 -7.34 0.33
N GLU A 24 -11.37 -7.35 -0.97
CA GLU A 24 -12.42 -8.22 -1.50
C GLU A 24 -12.03 -9.70 -1.44
N LEU A 25 -10.76 -10.02 -1.66
CA LEU A 25 -10.25 -11.38 -1.55
C LEU A 25 -10.33 -11.87 -0.11
N GLU A 26 -9.99 -11.05 0.87
CA GLU A 26 -10.09 -11.41 2.29
C GLU A 26 -11.55 -11.62 2.73
N ARG A 27 -12.46 -10.75 2.28
CA ARG A 27 -13.90 -10.90 2.57
C ARG A 27 -14.60 -12.00 1.76
N GLY A 28 -13.92 -12.61 0.78
CA GLY A 28 -14.55 -13.57 -0.14
C GLY A 28 -15.62 -12.95 -1.04
N THR A 29 -15.53 -11.64 -1.31
CA THR A 29 -16.48 -10.90 -2.16
C THR A 29 -15.96 -10.69 -3.58
N TRP A 30 -14.73 -11.10 -3.87
CA TRP A 30 -14.20 -11.09 -5.24
C TRP A 30 -14.96 -12.09 -6.12
N PRO A 31 -15.46 -11.71 -7.31
CA PRO A 31 -16.20 -12.62 -8.16
C PRO A 31 -15.33 -13.81 -8.60
N GLU A 32 -15.82 -15.04 -8.42
CA GLU A 32 -15.09 -16.26 -8.83
C GLU A 32 -14.75 -16.31 -10.32
N SER A 33 -15.57 -15.65 -11.16
CA SER A 33 -15.36 -15.57 -12.61
C SER A 33 -14.37 -14.48 -13.04
N ALA A 34 -13.95 -13.60 -12.12
CA ALA A 34 -13.04 -12.50 -12.42
C ALA A 34 -11.57 -12.91 -12.23
N SER A 35 -10.72 -12.55 -13.19
CA SER A 35 -9.27 -12.70 -13.06
C SER A 35 -8.72 -11.77 -11.98
N LEU A 36 -7.72 -12.24 -11.24
CA LEU A 36 -6.94 -11.41 -10.33
C LEU A 36 -6.00 -10.48 -11.12
N GLY A 37 -5.59 -9.37 -10.52
CA GLY A 37 -4.62 -8.45 -11.13
C GLY A 37 -5.27 -7.50 -12.14
N ALA A 38 -6.56 -7.26 -12.03
CA ALA A 38 -7.34 -6.44 -12.98
C ALA A 38 -8.24 -5.40 -12.31
N HIS A 39 -8.07 -5.17 -11.01
CA HIS A 39 -8.86 -4.21 -10.27
C HIS A 39 -8.70 -2.80 -10.82
N ARG A 40 -9.83 -2.15 -11.09
CA ARG A 40 -9.89 -0.79 -11.64
C ARG A 40 -9.17 0.26 -10.79
N SER A 41 -9.07 0.06 -9.47
CA SER A 41 -8.30 1.01 -8.64
C SER A 41 -6.82 1.04 -9.03
N VAL A 42 -6.28 -0.07 -9.52
CA VAL A 42 -4.89 -0.19 -9.96
C VAL A 42 -4.76 0.08 -11.45
N THR A 43 -5.62 -0.49 -12.28
CA THR A 43 -5.47 -0.40 -13.75
C THR A 43 -5.90 0.95 -14.33
N ASP A 44 -6.91 1.60 -13.73
CA ASP A 44 -7.47 2.85 -14.25
C ASP A 44 -7.18 4.07 -13.37
N VAL A 45 -7.30 3.92 -12.05
CA VAL A 45 -7.29 5.04 -11.10
C VAL A 45 -5.88 5.41 -10.67
N LEU A 46 -5.05 4.43 -10.28
CA LEU A 46 -3.69 4.68 -9.81
C LEU A 46 -2.83 5.48 -10.81
N PRO A 47 -2.80 5.17 -12.13
CA PRO A 47 -2.02 5.96 -13.07
C PRO A 47 -2.46 7.43 -13.15
N ARG A 48 -3.78 7.67 -13.05
CA ARG A 48 -4.33 9.04 -13.02
C ARG A 48 -3.96 9.76 -11.73
N LEU A 49 -4.09 9.08 -10.59
CA LEU A 49 -3.71 9.62 -9.29
C LEU A 49 -2.23 10.01 -9.26
N LEU A 50 -1.34 9.14 -9.73
CA LEU A 50 0.09 9.41 -9.80
C LEU A 50 0.39 10.61 -10.71
N ASN A 51 -0.29 10.73 -11.86
CA ASN A 51 -0.16 11.90 -12.72
C ASN A 51 -0.60 13.20 -12.03
N GLU A 52 -1.68 13.17 -11.25
CA GLU A 52 -2.12 14.35 -10.48
C GLU A 52 -1.13 14.71 -9.36
N LEU A 53 -0.57 13.72 -8.67
CA LEU A 53 0.46 13.97 -7.65
C LEU A 53 1.71 14.61 -8.27
N ASP A 54 2.17 14.09 -9.41
CA ASP A 54 3.31 14.64 -10.15
C ASP A 54 3.03 16.08 -10.63
N ALA A 55 1.85 16.34 -11.20
CA ALA A 55 1.45 17.66 -11.68
C ALA A 55 1.43 18.73 -10.57
N ASN A 56 1.17 18.30 -9.33
CA ASN A 56 1.15 19.17 -8.16
C ASN A 56 2.46 19.12 -7.34
N ALA A 57 3.49 18.41 -7.82
CA ALA A 57 4.75 18.18 -7.11
C ALA A 57 4.56 17.63 -5.68
N LEU A 58 3.56 16.76 -5.50
CA LEU A 58 3.22 16.15 -4.22
C LEU A 58 3.84 14.76 -4.09
N ARG A 59 4.29 14.45 -2.87
CA ARG A 59 4.65 13.10 -2.46
C ARG A 59 3.58 12.55 -1.53
N ALA A 60 3.46 11.23 -1.51
CA ALA A 60 2.46 10.51 -0.74
C ALA A 60 3.04 9.18 -0.25
N THR A 61 2.41 8.63 0.79
CA THR A 61 2.68 7.29 1.30
C THR A 61 1.52 6.38 0.93
N PHE A 62 1.80 5.24 0.32
CA PHE A 62 0.81 4.21 -0.01
C PHE A 62 0.95 3.07 0.99
N PHE A 63 -0.08 2.86 1.80
CA PHE A 63 -0.20 1.69 2.67
C PHE A 63 -0.78 0.55 1.84
N VAL A 64 0.07 -0.42 1.51
CA VAL A 64 -0.23 -1.49 0.56
C VAL A 64 -0.27 -2.84 1.27
N GLU A 65 -1.33 -3.60 1.01
CA GLU A 65 -1.41 -5.01 1.37
C GLU A 65 -0.40 -5.82 0.54
N ALA A 66 0.44 -6.60 1.21
CA ALA A 66 1.59 -7.23 0.57
C ALA A 66 1.25 -8.29 -0.49
N ILE A 67 0.02 -8.82 -0.55
CA ILE A 67 -0.42 -9.64 -1.68
C ILE A 67 -0.27 -8.92 -3.03
N ASN A 68 -0.31 -7.58 -3.05
CA ASN A 68 -0.11 -6.81 -4.26
C ASN A 68 1.32 -6.89 -4.81
N SER A 69 2.29 -7.40 -4.04
CA SER A 69 3.60 -7.77 -4.59
C SER A 69 3.52 -8.92 -5.60
N GLU A 70 2.51 -9.79 -5.46
CA GLU A 70 2.23 -10.88 -6.39
C GLU A 70 1.29 -10.42 -7.51
N LEU A 71 0.28 -9.60 -7.19
CA LEU A 71 -0.76 -9.21 -8.13
C LEU A 71 -0.37 -8.02 -9.04
N TYR A 72 0.37 -7.05 -8.50
CA TYR A 72 0.68 -5.79 -9.18
C TYR A 72 2.13 -5.30 -8.97
N PRO A 73 3.15 -6.15 -9.18
CA PRO A 73 4.54 -5.74 -8.97
C PRO A 73 4.92 -4.48 -9.75
N GLU A 74 4.47 -4.37 -11.01
CA GLU A 74 4.72 -3.21 -11.87
C GLU A 74 4.10 -1.91 -11.32
N ALA A 75 2.90 -1.99 -10.73
CA ALA A 75 2.27 -0.82 -10.12
C ALA A 75 3.04 -0.36 -8.87
N LEU A 76 3.56 -1.30 -8.08
CA LEU A 76 4.41 -0.97 -6.93
C LEU A 76 5.71 -0.32 -7.37
N HIS A 77 6.34 -0.84 -8.43
CA HIS A 77 7.53 -0.24 -9.04
C HIS A 77 7.24 1.15 -9.61
N GLU A 78 6.05 1.38 -10.17
CA GLU A 78 5.65 2.71 -10.63
C GLU A 78 5.51 3.70 -9.47
N ILE A 79 4.85 3.30 -8.37
CA ILE A 79 4.71 4.13 -7.16
C ILE A 79 6.07 4.57 -6.63
N VAL A 80 6.99 3.62 -6.39
CA VAL A 80 8.33 3.94 -5.87
C VAL A 80 9.20 4.66 -6.90
N GLY A 81 9.09 4.31 -8.18
CA GLY A 81 9.84 4.90 -9.28
C GLY A 81 9.50 6.37 -9.50
N ARG A 82 8.25 6.77 -9.19
CA ARG A 82 7.85 8.18 -9.15
C ARG A 82 8.30 8.88 -7.89
N GLY A 83 8.73 8.18 -6.84
CA GLY A 83 9.29 8.74 -5.60
C GLY A 83 8.28 8.85 -4.45
N HIS A 84 7.21 8.06 -4.48
CA HIS A 84 6.30 7.87 -3.36
C HIS A 84 6.80 6.77 -2.42
N GLU A 85 6.38 6.82 -1.17
CA GLU A 85 6.69 5.78 -0.17
C GLU A 85 5.66 4.64 -0.29
N ILE A 86 6.12 3.40 -0.14
CA ILE A 86 5.27 2.25 0.17
C ILE A 86 5.49 1.85 1.62
N ALA A 87 4.38 1.64 2.33
CA ALA A 87 4.33 1.18 3.71
C ALA A 87 3.42 -0.05 3.80
N VAL A 88 3.61 -0.87 4.83
CA VAL A 88 2.90 -2.15 4.99
C VAL A 88 1.48 -1.91 5.50
N HIS A 89 0.49 -2.54 4.85
CA HIS A 89 -0.91 -2.57 5.29
C HIS A 89 -1.45 -3.98 5.56
N GLY A 90 -0.63 -4.85 6.14
CA GLY A 90 -0.94 -6.27 6.31
C GLY A 90 -0.69 -7.08 5.03
N TRP A 91 -1.26 -8.28 4.95
CA TRP A 91 -1.05 -9.16 3.80
C TRP A 91 -2.23 -9.12 2.82
N ARG A 92 -3.46 -9.22 3.32
CA ARG A 92 -4.70 -9.18 2.52
C ARG A 92 -5.80 -8.28 3.11
N HIS A 93 -5.48 -7.40 4.06
CA HIS A 93 -6.46 -6.60 4.80
C HIS A 93 -7.25 -7.44 5.83
N GLU A 94 -6.50 -8.25 6.61
CA GLU A 94 -7.02 -9.06 7.72
C GLU A 94 -7.71 -8.19 8.79
N THR A 95 -8.65 -8.74 9.56
CA THR A 95 -9.20 -8.03 10.74
C THR A 95 -8.14 -7.95 11.83
N TRP A 96 -7.28 -6.93 11.76
CA TRP A 96 -6.06 -6.86 12.56
C TRP A 96 -6.29 -6.96 14.07
N SER A 97 -7.35 -6.30 14.56
CA SER A 97 -7.72 -6.30 15.98
C SER A 97 -8.08 -7.66 16.57
N GLU A 98 -8.33 -8.67 15.72
CA GLU A 98 -8.70 -10.03 16.12
C GLU A 98 -7.53 -11.02 16.04
N LEU A 99 -6.37 -10.57 15.56
CA LEU A 99 -5.20 -11.43 15.40
C LEU A 99 -4.51 -11.72 16.74
N ALA A 100 -3.99 -12.94 16.87
CA ALA A 100 -3.05 -13.25 17.93
C ALA A 100 -1.68 -12.61 17.63
N PRO A 101 -0.88 -12.22 18.64
CA PRO A 101 0.43 -11.59 18.41
C PRO A 101 1.39 -12.40 17.54
N ALA A 102 1.32 -13.73 17.60
CA ALA A 102 2.12 -14.61 16.73
C ALA A 102 1.71 -14.46 15.24
N SER A 103 0.41 -14.32 14.97
CA SER A 103 -0.13 -14.09 13.63
C SER A 103 0.22 -12.70 13.11
N GLU A 104 0.16 -11.67 13.95
CA GLU A 104 0.63 -10.33 13.58
C GLU A 104 2.09 -10.35 13.14
N LEU A 105 2.97 -10.98 13.93
CA LEU A 105 4.40 -11.08 13.61
C LEU A 105 4.63 -11.86 12.31
N GLU A 106 3.93 -12.97 12.11
CA GLU A 106 4.01 -13.77 10.89
C GLU A 106 3.61 -12.94 9.66
N LEU A 107 2.48 -12.23 9.73
CA LEU A 107 1.97 -11.43 8.62
C LEU A 107 2.87 -10.25 8.31
N VAL A 108 3.37 -9.52 9.31
CA VAL A 108 4.33 -8.42 9.09
C VAL A 108 5.62 -8.97 8.48
N THR A 109 6.16 -10.08 9.01
CA THR A 109 7.40 -10.68 8.49
C THR A 109 7.23 -11.11 7.04
N ARG A 110 6.11 -11.77 6.72
CA ARG A 110 5.75 -12.16 5.35
C ARG A 110 5.63 -10.95 4.44
N ALA A 111 4.93 -9.90 4.89
CA ALA A 111 4.70 -8.69 4.11
C ALA A 111 5.99 -7.95 3.77
N VAL A 112 6.85 -7.72 4.77
CA VAL A 112 8.17 -7.11 4.58
C VAL A 112 9.02 -7.94 3.63
N GLY A 113 9.05 -9.27 3.82
CA GLY A 113 9.77 -10.18 2.95
C GLY A 113 9.31 -10.09 1.49
N ALA A 114 8.00 -9.99 1.25
CA ALA A 114 7.45 -9.90 -0.10
C ALA A 114 7.84 -8.61 -0.81
N PHE A 115 7.77 -7.44 -0.16
CA PHE A 115 8.28 -6.20 -0.74
C PHE A 115 9.80 -6.25 -0.99
N ALA A 116 10.57 -6.87 -0.09
CA ALA A 116 12.01 -7.03 -0.26
C ALA A 116 12.37 -7.88 -1.50
N THR A 117 11.56 -8.88 -1.89
CA THR A 117 11.78 -9.65 -3.13
C THR A 117 11.66 -8.79 -4.40
N LEU A 118 10.95 -7.67 -4.32
CA LEU A 118 10.83 -6.67 -5.40
C LEU A 118 11.89 -5.57 -5.31
N GLY A 119 12.80 -5.63 -4.33
CA GLY A 119 13.77 -4.57 -4.04
C GLY A 119 13.14 -3.31 -3.43
N ILE A 120 11.95 -3.42 -2.84
CA ILE A 120 11.24 -2.31 -2.20
C ILE A 120 11.45 -2.41 -0.69
N GLU A 121 12.20 -1.47 -0.14
CA GLU A 121 12.39 -1.34 1.31
C GLU A 121 11.20 -0.59 1.92
N VAL A 122 10.62 -1.12 3.00
CA VAL A 122 9.46 -0.56 3.67
C VAL A 122 9.78 -0.24 5.13
N SER A 123 9.39 0.95 5.60
CA SER A 123 9.61 1.41 6.98
C SER A 123 8.33 1.75 7.74
N GLY A 124 7.26 2.10 7.03
CA GLY A 124 5.96 2.40 7.62
C GLY A 124 5.09 1.15 7.79
N PHE A 125 4.19 1.20 8.77
CA PHE A 125 3.14 0.21 8.96
C PHE A 125 1.85 0.91 9.42
N ARG A 126 0.73 0.50 8.85
CA ARG A 126 -0.62 0.82 9.33
C ARG A 126 -1.43 -0.47 9.32
N PRO A 127 -2.05 -0.89 10.43
CA PRO A 127 -2.87 -2.09 10.41
C PRO A 127 -4.17 -1.84 9.63
N PRO A 128 -4.73 -2.85 8.95
CA PRO A 128 -6.10 -2.79 8.45
C PRO A 128 -7.08 -2.42 9.57
N GLY A 129 -7.99 -1.48 9.29
CA GLY A 129 -8.95 -0.95 10.27
C GLY A 129 -8.51 0.32 10.99
N GLY A 130 -7.28 0.78 10.80
CA GLY A 130 -6.76 2.08 11.30
C GLY A 130 -5.45 1.98 12.03
#